data_AF-A0A2T2WCZ6-F1
#
_entry.id   AF-A0A2T2WCZ6-F1
#
_cell.length_a   1.000
_cell.length_b   1.000
_cell.length_c   1.000
_cell.angle_alpha   90.00
_cell.angle_beta   90.00
_cell.angle_gamma   90.00
#
_symmetry.space_group_name_H-M   'P 1'
#
loop_
_entity.id
_entity.type
_entity.pdbx_description
1 polymer ?
#
loop_
_entity_poly.entity_id
_entity_poly.type
_entity_poly.pdbx_seq_one_letter_code
_entity_poly.pdbx_strand_id
1 'polypeptide(L)'
;MTTVVEKSASSVRYAVVCRSCTRARLAANPRLFLCLFANQGLSLRDILRRGGTAGDLQDAVTGLWQHRSDRYSELRGRRDPLGRRLEMCQMGR
;
A
#
# COMPACT_ATOMS: atom_id res chain seq x y z
N MET A 1 -2.72 29.49 -44.58
CA MET A 1 -1.50 29.01 -43.89
C MET A 1 -1.81 28.97 -42.40
N THR A 2 -2.25 27.83 -41.89
CA THR A 2 -2.56 27.65 -40.46
C THR A 2 -1.64 26.55 -39.95
N THR A 3 -0.53 26.92 -39.32
CA THR A 3 0.40 25.99 -38.69
C THR A 3 -0.22 25.49 -37.40
N VAL A 4 -0.57 24.20 -37.36
CA VAL A 4 -0.90 23.50 -36.11
C VAL A 4 0.40 23.25 -35.37
N VAL A 5 0.55 23.85 -34.19
CA VAL A 5 1.66 23.56 -33.29
C VAL A 5 1.41 22.19 -32.66
N GLU A 6 2.15 21.17 -33.10
CA GLU A 6 2.19 19.87 -32.43
C GLU A 6 2.81 20.04 -31.05
N LYS A 7 1.97 19.92 -30.02
CA LYS A 7 2.39 19.92 -28.62
C LYS A 7 3.07 18.59 -28.34
N SER A 8 4.40 18.59 -28.32
CA SER A 8 5.23 17.46 -27.89
C SER A 8 4.87 17.09 -26.45
N ALA A 9 4.00 16.10 -26.29
CA ALA A 9 3.66 15.53 -25.00
C ALA A 9 4.81 14.62 -24.57
N SER A 10 5.75 15.18 -23.79
CA SER A 10 6.70 14.36 -23.03
C SER A 10 5.88 13.45 -22.10
N SER A 11 5.77 12.18 -22.49
CA SER A 11 4.91 11.19 -21.85
C SER A 11 5.49 10.81 -20.48
N VAL A 12 5.09 11.52 -19.43
CA VAL A 12 5.21 11.02 -18.06
C VAL A 12 4.31 9.80 -17.97
N ARG A 13 4.89 8.61 -18.13
CA ARG A 13 4.17 7.36 -17.90
C ARG A 13 3.96 7.20 -16.39
N TYR A 14 2.74 7.36 -15.93
CA TYR A 14 2.34 6.92 -14.59
C TYR A 14 2.39 5.40 -14.56
N ALA A 15 3.56 4.84 -14.23
CA ALA A 15 3.71 3.41 -14.05
C ALA A 15 2.98 2.97 -12.78
N VAL A 16 2.33 1.81 -12.86
CA VAL A 16 1.81 1.15 -11.67
C VAL A 16 3.00 0.50 -10.95
N VAL A 17 3.35 1.03 -9.77
CA VAL A 17 4.55 0.62 -9.05
C VAL A 17 4.18 -0.10 -7.74
N CYS A 18 3.92 -1.41 -7.78
CA CYS A 18 3.85 -2.21 -6.54
C CYS A 18 5.17 -2.93 -6.28
N ARG A 19 5.83 -3.46 -7.31
CA ARG A 19 7.11 -4.19 -7.16
C ARG A 19 8.22 -3.41 -6.46
N SER A 20 8.38 -2.12 -6.75
CA SER A 20 9.35 -1.25 -6.04
C SER A 20 8.70 -0.35 -4.99
N CYS A 21 7.47 -0.65 -4.56
CA CYS A 21 6.84 0.06 -3.45
C CYS A 21 7.59 -0.25 -2.15
N THR A 22 8.08 0.76 -1.45
CA THR A 22 8.73 0.65 -0.13
C THR A 22 7.91 1.34 0.96
N ARG A 23 6.61 1.55 0.72
CA ARG A 23 5.74 2.29 1.63
C ARG A 23 5.16 1.38 2.71
N ALA A 24 5.42 1.70 3.97
CA ALA A 24 4.59 1.32 5.11
C ALA A 24 3.67 2.49 5.48
N ARG A 25 2.51 2.20 6.07
CA ARG A 25 1.61 3.19 6.66
C ARG A 25 1.20 2.77 8.06
N LEU A 26 1.37 3.66 9.02
CA LEU A 26 0.80 3.52 10.35
C LEU A 26 -0.54 4.25 10.40
N ALA A 27 -1.59 3.57 10.84
CA ALA A 27 -2.91 4.15 10.97
C ALA A 27 -3.13 4.82 12.34
N ALA A 28 -4.17 5.66 12.44
CA ALA A 28 -4.54 6.33 13.70
C ALA A 28 -5.04 5.33 14.75
N ASN A 29 -5.72 4.26 14.31
CA ASN A 29 -5.74 3.03 15.09
C ASN A 29 -4.36 2.37 14.90
N PRO A 30 -3.58 2.08 15.95
CA PRO A 30 -2.15 1.70 15.87
C PRO A 30 -1.90 0.36 15.19
N ARG A 31 -2.16 0.34 13.88
CA ARG A 31 -2.09 -0.77 12.95
C ARG A 31 -1.17 -0.37 11.81
N LEU A 32 -0.24 -1.26 11.51
CA LEU A 32 0.70 -1.13 10.41
C LEU A 32 0.12 -1.81 9.16
N PHE A 33 0.12 -1.09 8.04
CA PHE A 33 -0.31 -1.55 6.73
C PHE A 33 0.84 -1.44 5.73
N LEU A 34 1.02 -2.46 4.89
CA LEU A 34 2.07 -2.48 3.85
C LEU A 34 1.55 -2.12 2.45
N CYS A 35 0.24 -1.88 2.32
CA CYS A 35 -0.39 -1.38 1.11
C CYS A 35 -1.45 -0.34 1.45
N LEU A 36 -1.62 0.64 0.55
CA LEU A 36 -2.66 1.66 0.66
C LEU A 36 -4.09 1.08 0.62
N PHE A 37 -4.23 -0.10 0.01
CA PHE A 37 -5.50 -0.80 -0.18
C PHE A 37 -5.58 -2.11 0.63
N ALA A 38 -4.69 -2.33 1.59
CA ALA A 38 -4.69 -3.54 2.41
C ALA A 38 -5.83 -3.52 3.44
N ASN A 39 -6.70 -4.53 3.43
CA ASN A 39 -7.82 -4.64 4.38
C ASN A 39 -7.41 -5.13 5.78
N GLN A 40 -6.21 -5.69 5.91
CA GLN A 40 -5.68 -6.21 7.17
C GLN A 40 -4.34 -5.55 7.46
N GLY A 41 -4.08 -5.28 8.74
CA GLY A 41 -2.86 -4.66 9.21
C GLY A 41 -2.48 -5.17 10.60
N LEU A 42 -1.19 -5.18 10.89
CA LEU A 42 -0.61 -5.67 12.14
C LEU A 42 -0.88 -4.68 13.27
N SER A 43 -1.50 -5.12 14.36
CA SER A 43 -1.79 -4.29 15.54
C SER A 43 -0.55 -4.15 16.42
N LEU A 44 0.11 -2.99 16.35
CA LEU A 44 1.28 -2.70 17.20
C LEU A 44 0.86 -2.46 18.66
N ARG A 45 -0.38 -1.98 18.88
CA ARG A 45 -0.93 -1.83 20.23
C ARG A 45 -1.02 -3.15 20.97
N ASP A 46 -1.36 -4.24 20.30
CA ASP A 46 -1.49 -5.54 20.98
C ASP A 46 -0.14 -6.07 21.43
N ILE A 47 0.93 -5.83 20.65
CA ILE A 47 2.31 -6.15 21.02
C ILE A 47 2.71 -5.33 22.25
N LEU A 48 2.52 -4.01 22.21
CA LEU A 48 2.86 -3.10 23.30
C LEU A 48 2.08 -3.40 24.59
N ARG A 49 0.77 -3.67 24.49
CA ARG A 49 -0.09 -3.94 25.66
C ARG A 49 0.18 -5.28 26.32
N ARG A 50 0.78 -6.23 25.60
CA ARG A 50 1.23 -7.52 26.15
C ARG A 50 2.61 -7.45 26.81
N GLY A 51 3.21 -6.25 26.90
CA GLY A 51 4.55 -6.06 27.44
C GLY A 51 5.67 -6.43 26.45
N GLY A 52 5.37 -6.43 25.14
CA GLY A 52 6.36 -6.71 24.11
C GLY A 52 7.49 -5.69 24.11
N THR A 53 8.69 -6.19 23.82
CA THR A 53 9.93 -5.44 23.76
C THR A 53 10.13 -4.76 22.40
N ALA A 54 11.17 -3.93 22.29
CA ALA A 54 11.58 -3.39 20.99
C ALA A 54 11.98 -4.49 19.98
N GLY A 55 12.57 -5.60 20.48
CA GLY A 55 12.89 -6.77 19.67
C GLY A 55 11.64 -7.44 19.09
N ASP A 56 10.61 -7.64 19.90
CA ASP A 56 9.34 -8.23 19.46
C ASP A 56 8.67 -7.40 18.36
N LEU A 57 8.75 -6.07 18.46
CA LEU A 57 8.26 -5.16 17.42
C LEU A 57 9.10 -5.28 16.15
N GLN A 58 10.43 -5.32 16.26
CA GLN A 58 11.34 -5.45 15.14
C GLN A 58 11.10 -6.76 14.39
N ASP A 59 10.94 -7.87 15.10
CA ASP A 59 10.69 -9.18 14.52
C ASP A 59 9.32 -9.24 13.83
N ALA A 60 8.28 -8.71 14.49
CA ALA A 60 6.94 -8.66 13.91
C ALA A 60 6.88 -7.82 12.62
N VAL A 61 7.55 -6.67 12.60
CA VAL A 61 7.61 -5.79 11.42
C VAL A 61 8.45 -6.42 10.30
N THR A 62 9.61 -6.98 10.64
CA THR A 62 10.50 -7.66 9.69
C THR A 62 9.79 -8.84 9.05
N GLY A 63 9.16 -9.70 9.84
CA GLY A 63 8.40 -10.85 9.36
C GLY A 63 7.26 -10.42 8.42
N LEU A 64 6.48 -9.41 8.81
CA LEU A 64 5.42 -8.87 7.96
C LEU A 64 5.98 -8.33 6.63
N TRP A 65 7.12 -7.65 6.67
CA TRP A 65 7.75 -7.07 5.49
C TRP A 65 8.30 -8.12 4.52
N GLN A 66 8.93 -9.17 5.05
CA GLN A 66 9.47 -10.28 4.26
C GLN A 66 8.36 -11.08 3.54
N HIS A 67 7.21 -11.25 4.19
CA HIS A 67 6.07 -11.96 3.60
C HIS A 67 5.12 -11.07 2.79
N ARG A 68 5.48 -9.80 2.55
CA ARG A 68 4.64 -8.85 1.84
C ARG A 68 4.42 -9.28 0.39
N SER A 69 3.17 -9.57 0.05
CA SER A 69 2.72 -9.91 -1.31
C SER A 69 1.75 -8.89 -1.92
N ASP A 70 1.57 -7.74 -1.27
CA ASP A 70 0.62 -6.72 -1.70
C ASP A 70 1.03 -6.05 -3.03
N ARG A 71 0.17 -6.17 -4.03
CA ARG A 71 0.36 -5.55 -5.35
C ARG A 71 -0.97 -5.11 -5.96
N TYR A 72 -1.81 -4.48 -5.13
CA TYR A 72 -3.18 -4.12 -5.51
C TYR A 72 -3.24 -3.29 -6.79
N SER A 73 -2.37 -2.27 -6.92
CA SER A 73 -2.38 -1.42 -8.11
C SER A 73 -2.08 -2.21 -9.40
N GLU A 74 -1.19 -3.20 -9.35
CA GLU A 74 -0.87 -4.08 -10.50
C GLU A 74 -1.99 -5.09 -10.80
N LEU A 75 -2.71 -5.56 -9.77
CA LEU A 75 -3.71 -6.61 -9.91
C LEU A 75 -5.12 -6.09 -10.26
N ARG A 76 -5.46 -4.84 -9.92
CA ARG A 76 -6.83 -4.31 -10.12
C ARG A 76 -7.28 -4.28 -11.58
N GLY A 77 -6.36 -4.15 -12.55
CA GLY A 77 -6.66 -4.21 -13.98
C GLY A 77 -6.72 -5.64 -14.55
N ARG A 78 -6.33 -6.65 -13.75
CA ARG A 78 -6.31 -8.07 -14.15
C ARG A 78 -7.40 -8.90 -13.45
N ARG A 79 -8.17 -8.31 -12.53
CA ARG A 79 -9.15 -9.00 -11.69
C ARG A 79 -10.53 -9.01 -12.35
N ASP A 80 -11.20 -10.16 -12.24
CA ASP A 80 -12.63 -10.39 -12.55
C ASP A 80 -13.50 -9.22 -12.02
N PRO A 81 -14.47 -8.69 -12.80
CA PRO A 81 -15.41 -7.65 -12.35
C PRO A 81 -16.16 -7.97 -11.05
N LEU A 82 -16.20 -9.24 -10.61
CA LEU A 82 -16.77 -9.67 -9.32
C LEU A 82 -15.81 -9.52 -8.12
N GLY A 83 -14.53 -9.19 -8.35
CA GLY A 83 -13.54 -8.99 -7.31
C GLY A 83 -13.87 -7.76 -6.47
N ARG A 84 -14.37 -7.99 -5.24
CA ARG A 84 -14.74 -6.95 -4.27
C ARG A 84 -13.74 -5.79 -4.30
N ARG A 85 -14.21 -4.63 -4.77
CA ARG A 85 -13.42 -3.40 -4.85
C ARG A 85 -12.93 -3.07 -3.45
N LEU A 86 -11.62 -3.12 -3.26
CA LEU A 86 -11.01 -2.64 -2.04
C LEU A 86 -11.01 -1.12 -2.16
N GLU A 87 -11.97 -0.51 -1.48
CA GLU A 87 -11.95 0.93 -1.23
C GLU A 87 -10.63 1.27 -0.53
N MET A 88 -10.07 2.43 -0.89
CA MET A 88 -8.84 2.90 -0.26
C MET A 88 -9.07 2.94 1.24
N CYS A 89 -8.21 2.30 2.03
CA CYS A 89 -8.42 2.22 3.48
C CYS A 89 -8.51 3.63 4.06
N GLN A 90 -9.77 4.02 4.34
CA GLN A 90 -10.19 5.33 4.78
C GLN A 90 -9.47 5.65 6.09
N MET A 91 -8.59 6.63 6.06
CA MET A 91 -7.93 7.14 7.26
C MET A 91 -8.62 8.44 7.67
N GLY A 92 -9.28 8.41 8.83
CA GLY A 92 -9.62 9.58 9.65
C GLY A 92 -10.95 10.28 9.36
N ARG A 93 -11.96 10.02 10.20
CA ARG A 93 -12.66 11.09 10.92
C ARG A 93 -12.20 11.02 12.37
#